data_AF-A0A2N9N2G0-F1
#
_entry.id   AF-A0A2N9N2G0-F1
#
_cell.length_a   1.000
_cell.length_b   1.000
_cell.length_c   1.000
_cell.angle_alpha   90.00
_cell.angle_beta   90.00
_cell.angle_gamma   90.00
#
_symmetry.space_group_name_H-M   'P 1'
#
loop_
_entity.id
_entity.type
_entity.pdbx_description
1 polymer ?
#
loop_
_entity_poly.entity_id
_entity_poly.type
_entity_poly.pdbx_seq_one_letter_code
_entity_poly.pdbx_strand_id
1 'polypeptide(L)'
;MSLYESRAQRRVERNMKMLKDLQAERKAAFNQIVEDATLLAQHAAAKGEPYGVERDFPPEALPSQFGFSLPKIALLATHNGRLADAKKQFPAAKQPLRRAA
;
A
#
# COMPACT_ATOMS: atom_id res chain seq x y z
N MET A 1 12.16 -20.65 -37.70
CA MET A 1 11.02 -19.82 -37.27
C MET A 1 10.76 -18.74 -38.30
N SER A 2 9.51 -18.58 -38.69
CA SER A 2 9.06 -17.49 -39.56
C SER A 2 9.26 -16.13 -38.88
N LEU A 3 9.55 -15.09 -39.66
CA LEU A 3 9.74 -13.73 -39.16
C LEU A 3 8.53 -13.25 -38.34
N TYR A 4 7.32 -13.70 -38.68
CA TYR A 4 6.10 -13.39 -37.92
C TYR A 4 6.02 -14.09 -36.56
N GLU A 5 6.49 -15.34 -36.46
CA GLU A 5 6.54 -16.09 -35.20
C GLU A 5 7.45 -15.39 -34.19
N SER A 6 8.64 -14.98 -34.64
CA SER A 6 9.59 -14.27 -33.77
C SER A 6 9.06 -12.92 -33.26
N ARG A 7 8.32 -12.19 -34.09
CA ARG A 7 7.68 -10.92 -33.70
C ARG A 7 6.54 -11.14 -32.71
N ALA A 8 5.73 -12.17 -32.92
CA ALA A 8 4.65 -12.54 -32.00
C ALA A 8 5.22 -12.94 -30.63
N GLN A 9 6.25 -13.78 -30.61
CA GLN A 9 6.88 -14.25 -29.37
C GLN A 9 7.48 -13.10 -28.55
N ARG A 10 8.20 -12.16 -29.18
CA ARG A 10 8.72 -10.96 -28.49
C ARG A 10 7.62 -10.04 -27.94
N ARG A 11 6.42 -10.01 -28.53
CA ARG A 11 5.28 -9.27 -27.98
C ARG A 11 4.71 -9.98 -26.77
N VAL A 12 4.55 -11.30 -26.84
CA VAL A 12 4.09 -12.12 -25.72
C VAL A 12 5.03 -12.00 -24.53
N GLU A 13 6.34 -12.14 -24.75
CA GLU A 13 7.35 -12.01 -23.69
C GLU A 13 7.30 -10.65 -23.00
N ARG A 14 7.17 -9.55 -23.77
CA ARG A 14 7.03 -8.20 -23.21
C ARG A 14 5.74 -8.04 -22.42
N ASN A 15 4.61 -8.48 -22.97
CA ASN A 15 3.32 -8.42 -22.28
C ASN A 15 3.36 -9.22 -20.98
N MET A 16 3.95 -10.41 -21.00
CA MET A 16 4.11 -11.25 -19.81
C MET A 16 4.99 -10.60 -18.76
N LYS A 17 6.07 -9.91 -19.17
CA LYS A 17 6.88 -9.12 -18.24
C LYS A 17 6.07 -8.00 -17.60
N MET A 18 5.36 -7.20 -18.40
CA MET A 18 4.52 -6.11 -17.90
C MET A 18 3.46 -6.60 -16.91
N LEU A 19 2.83 -7.75 -17.17
CA LEU A 19 1.84 -8.33 -16.27
C LEU A 19 2.45 -8.79 -14.95
N LYS A 20 3.65 -9.39 -14.97
CA LYS A 20 4.37 -9.79 -13.76
C LYS A 20 4.76 -8.56 -12.92
N ASP A 21 5.22 -7.50 -13.58
CA ASP A 21 5.61 -6.25 -12.93
C ASP A 21 4.37 -5.61 -12.24
N LEU A 22 3.25 -5.49 -12.95
CA LEU A 22 1.98 -5.00 -12.38
C LEU A 22 1.48 -5.87 -11.21
N GLN A 23 1.66 -7.20 -11.29
CA GLN A 23 1.28 -8.08 -10.20
C GLN A 23 2.19 -7.89 -8.97
N ALA A 24 3.48 -7.66 -9.18
CA ALA A 24 4.42 -7.37 -8.11
C ALA A 24 4.08 -6.03 -7.44
N GLU A 25 3.77 -4.99 -8.21
CA GLU A 25 3.32 -3.69 -7.70
C GLU A 25 2.05 -3.82 -6.85
N ARG A 26 1.05 -4.57 -7.34
CA ARG A 26 -0.19 -4.81 -6.58
C ARG A 26 0.05 -5.54 -5.26
N LYS A 27 0.93 -6.55 -5.26
CA LYS A 27 1.32 -7.27 -4.04
C LYS A 27 2.06 -6.37 -3.05
N ALA A 28 2.97 -5.53 -3.54
CA ALA A 28 3.70 -4.58 -2.71
C ALA A 28 2.75 -3.54 -2.08
N ALA A 29 1.81 -2.98 -2.86
CA ALA A 29 0.79 -2.07 -2.36
C ALA A 29 -0.11 -2.74 -1.31
N PHE A 30 -0.53 -3.98 -1.55
CA PHE A 30 -1.31 -4.77 -0.58
C PHE A 30 -0.55 -4.96 0.74
N ASN A 31 0.73 -5.34 0.68
CA ASN A 31 1.52 -5.54 1.89
C ASN A 31 1.67 -4.25 2.70
N GLN A 32 1.92 -3.11 2.04
CA GLN A 32 1.99 -1.80 2.70
C GLN A 32 0.68 -1.43 3.40
N ILE A 33 -0.45 -1.71 2.76
CA ILE A 33 -1.79 -1.48 3.33
C ILE A 33 -2.01 -2.32 4.58
N VAL A 34 -1.63 -3.60 4.54
CA VAL A 34 -1.74 -4.49 5.70
C VAL A 34 -0.86 -3.97 6.84
N GLU A 35 0.37 -3.55 6.55
CA GLU A 35 1.26 -2.95 7.55
C GLU A 35 0.62 -1.69 8.17
N ASP A 36 0.12 -0.75 7.37
CA ASP A 36 -0.52 0.46 7.86
C ASP A 36 -1.78 0.16 8.70
N ALA A 37 -2.61 -0.80 8.28
CA ALA A 37 -3.78 -1.24 9.05
C ALA A 37 -3.39 -1.89 10.38
N THR A 38 -2.32 -2.70 10.41
CA THR A 38 -1.84 -3.30 11.66
C THR A 38 -1.33 -2.23 12.64
N LEU A 39 -0.63 -1.21 12.14
CA LEU A 39 -0.19 -0.07 12.96
C LEU A 39 -1.36 0.71 13.56
N LEU A 40 -2.40 0.97 12.75
CA LEU A 40 -3.60 1.64 13.23
C LEU A 40 -4.35 0.82 14.30
N ALA A 41 -4.44 -0.49 14.12
CA ALA A 41 -5.05 -1.37 15.11
C ALA A 41 -4.24 -1.41 16.42
N GLN A 42 -2.91 -1.48 16.36
CA GLN A 42 -2.03 -1.41 17.52
C GLN A 42 -2.15 -0.07 18.25
N HIS A 43 -2.24 1.02 17.49
CA HIS A 43 -2.44 2.36 18.04
C HIS A 43 -3.79 2.54 18.71
N ALA A 44 -4.88 2.02 18.12
CA ALA A 44 -6.20 2.01 18.76
C ALA A 44 -6.17 1.21 20.08
N ALA A 45 -5.57 0.00 20.05
CA ALA A 45 -5.41 -0.83 21.24
C ALA A 45 -4.60 -0.12 22.34
N ALA A 46 -3.52 0.59 21.99
CA ALA A 46 -2.71 1.34 22.94
C ALA A 46 -3.44 2.54 23.56
N LYS A 47 -4.43 3.11 22.85
CA LYS A 47 -5.30 4.17 23.38
C LYS A 47 -6.51 3.63 24.15
N GLY A 48 -6.73 2.32 24.16
CA GLY A 48 -7.94 1.71 24.71
C GLY A 48 -9.19 1.97 23.87
N GLU A 49 -9.03 2.37 22.61
CA GLU A 49 -10.14 2.62 21.69
C GLU A 49 -10.42 1.39 20.81
N PRO A 50 -11.68 1.12 20.46
CA PRO A 50 -12.00 0.06 19.51
C PRO A 50 -11.53 0.45 18.11
N TYR A 51 -10.88 -0.49 17.42
CA TYR A 51 -10.52 -0.36 16.01
C TYR A 51 -11.75 -0.64 15.14
N GLY A 52 -12.23 0.36 14.42
CA GLY A 52 -13.37 0.26 13.53
C GLY A 52 -12.93 0.26 12.08
N VAL A 53 -13.10 -0.86 11.37
CA VAL A 53 -12.58 -1.04 9.99
C VAL A 53 -13.04 0.07 9.05
N GLU A 54 -14.33 0.39 8.99
CA GLU A 54 -14.87 1.43 8.10
C GLU A 54 -14.40 2.85 8.46
N ARG A 55 -14.18 3.09 9.75
CA ARG A 55 -13.74 4.40 10.26
C ARG A 55 -12.25 4.58 10.06
N ASP A 56 -11.48 3.57 10.45
CA ASP A 56 -10.03 3.58 10.60
C ASP A 56 -9.31 3.10 9.34
N PHE A 57 -10.02 2.42 8.44
CA PHE A 57 -9.49 1.97 7.16
C PHE A 57 -10.54 2.09 6.05
N PRO A 58 -10.85 3.32 5.61
CA PRO A 58 -11.90 3.56 4.64
C PRO A 58 -11.53 2.95 3.28
N PRO A 59 -12.51 2.50 2.47
CA PRO A 59 -12.25 1.87 1.17
C PRO A 59 -11.50 2.78 0.20
N GLU A 60 -11.59 4.10 0.37
CA GLU A 60 -10.82 5.08 -0.39
C GLU A 60 -9.31 4.95 -0.20
N ALA A 61 -8.84 4.40 0.93
CA ALA A 61 -7.42 4.18 1.22
C ALA A 61 -6.83 3.00 0.42
N LEU A 62 -7.67 2.21 -0.26
CA LEU A 62 -7.24 1.10 -1.11
C LEU A 62 -6.82 1.58 -2.52
N PRO A 63 -5.90 0.86 -3.19
CA PRO A 63 -5.34 1.25 -4.48
C PRO A 63 -6.41 1.31 -5.57
N SER A 64 -6.31 2.39 -6.37
CA SER A 64 -7.19 2.85 -7.44
C SER A 64 -8.71 2.74 -7.16
N GLN A 65 -9.18 3.55 -6.22
CA GLN A 65 -10.52 4.12 -6.32
C GLN A 65 -10.36 5.59 -6.67
N PHE A 66 -10.35 5.94 -7.96
CA PHE A 66 -10.40 7.35 -8.39
C PHE A 66 -11.75 7.96 -7.97
N GLY A 67 -11.84 8.39 -6.71
CA GLY A 67 -13.01 9.02 -6.13
C GLY A 67 -12.75 10.48 -5.85
N PHE A 68 -13.28 11.37 -6.71
CA PHE A 68 -13.04 12.82 -6.63
C PHE A 68 -14.09 13.57 -5.79
N SER A 69 -14.83 12.90 -4.91
CA SER A 69 -15.85 13.58 -4.10
C SER A 69 -15.25 14.18 -2.83
N LEU A 70 -15.77 15.35 -2.44
CA LEU A 70 -15.33 16.05 -1.22
C LEU A 70 -15.39 15.15 0.04
N PRO A 71 -16.45 14.34 0.27
CA PRO A 71 -16.49 13.44 1.43
C PRO A 71 -15.38 12.40 1.41
N LYS A 72 -15.04 11.86 0.23
CA LYS A 72 -13.97 10.86 0.08
C LYS A 72 -12.60 11.43 0.39
N ILE A 73 -12.34 12.66 -0.08
CA ILE A 73 -11.10 13.39 0.22
C ILE A 73 -10.98 13.63 1.73
N ALA A 74 -12.07 14.04 2.39
CA ALA A 74 -12.07 14.24 3.84
C ALA A 74 -11.78 12.95 4.62
N LEU A 75 -12.41 11.83 4.24
CA LEU A 75 -12.15 10.52 4.84
C LEU A 75 -10.67 10.12 4.71
N LEU A 76 -10.11 10.26 3.52
CA LEU A 76 -8.68 10.01 3.28
C LEU A 76 -7.76 10.89 4.13
N ALA A 77 -8.07 12.18 4.24
CA ALA A 77 -7.30 13.09 5.07
C ALA A 77 -7.31 12.66 6.55
N THR A 78 -8.48 12.28 7.08
CA THR A 78 -8.58 11.79 8.47
C THR A 78 -7.85 10.47 8.69
N HIS A 79 -7.87 9.55 7.72
CA HIS A 79 -7.12 8.30 7.74
C HIS A 79 -5.61 8.59 7.81
N ASN A 80 -5.11 9.44 6.90
CA ASN A 80 -3.70 9.78 6.81
C ASN A 80 -3.17 10.46 8.08
N GLY A 81 -3.98 11.32 8.73
CA GLY A 81 -3.62 11.93 10.02
C GLY A 81 -3.44 10.90 11.12
N ARG A 82 -4.40 9.97 11.27
CA ARG A 82 -4.33 8.89 12.26
C ARG A 82 -3.14 7.96 12.04
N LEU A 83 -2.86 7.63 10.78
CA LEU A 83 -1.72 6.81 10.39
C LEU A 83 -0.40 7.51 10.72
N ALA A 84 -0.29 8.83 10.50
CA ALA A 84 0.88 9.60 10.88
C ALA A 84 1.10 9.58 12.41
N ASP A 85 0.03 9.69 13.20
CA ASP A 85 0.13 9.61 14.66
C ASP A 85 0.51 8.20 15.14
N ALA A 86 -0.05 7.16 14.52
CA ALA A 86 0.35 5.77 14.77
C ALA A 86 1.84 5.55 14.49
N LYS A 87 2.36 6.07 13.36
CA LYS A 87 3.80 5.98 13.01
C LYS A 87 4.71 6.75 13.98
N LYS A 88 4.23 7.86 14.58
CA LYS A 88 4.99 8.55 15.64
C LYS A 88 5.05 7.72 16.92
N GLN A 89 3.96 7.05 17.28
CA GLN A 89 3.87 6.24 18.50
C GLN A 89 4.63 4.92 18.38
N PHE A 90 4.62 4.31 17.18
CA PHE A 90 5.34 3.08 16.85
C PHE A 90 6.36 3.37 15.75
N PRO A 91 7.48 4.06 16.06
CA PRO A 91 8.50 4.30 15.06
C PRO A 91 9.08 2.97 14.59
N ALA A 92 9.14 2.78 13.27
CA ALA A 92 9.86 1.66 12.69
C ALA A 92 11.28 1.63 13.25
N ALA A 93 11.78 0.44 13.60
CA ALA A 93 13.11 0.28 14.16
C ALA A 93 14.14 1.00 13.28
N LYS A 94 14.79 2.04 13.83
CA LYS A 94 15.84 2.78 13.13
C LYS A 94 16.90 1.78 12.71
N GLN A 95 17.18 1.67 11.40
CA GLN A 95 18.23 0.77 10.94
C GLN A 95 19.52 1.08 11.71
N PRO A 96 20.24 0.06 12.22
CA PRO A 96 21.49 0.31 12.91
C PRO A 96 22.45 1.00 11.95
N LEU A 97 22.99 2.14 12.36
CA LEU A 97 24.02 2.87 11.63
C LEU A 97 25.12 1.87 11.26
N ARG A 98 25.33 1.66 9.95
CA ARG A 98 26.38 0.78 9.47
C ARG A 98 27.71 1.31 10.01
N ARG A 99 28.33 0.57 10.94
CA ARG A 99 29.72 0.83 11.35
C ARG A 99 30.59 0.59 10.12
N ALA A 100 31.23 1.64 9.62
CA ALA A 100 32.28 1.51 8.62
C ALA A 100 33.45 0.74 9.24
N ALA A 101 33.99 -0.22 8.49
CA ALA A 101 35.19 -0.99 8.81
C ALA A 101 36.42 -0.31 8.19
#